data_AF-A0A2G9YC76-F1
#
_entry.id   AF-A0A2G9YC76-F1
#
_cell.length_a   1.000
_cell.length_b   1.000
_cell.length_c   1.000
_cell.angle_alpha   90.00
_cell.angle_beta   90.00
_cell.angle_gamma   90.00
#
_symmetry.space_group_name_H-M   'P 1'
#
loop_
_entity.id
_entity.type
_entity.pdbx_description
1 polymer ?
#
loop_
_entity_poly.entity_id
_entity_poly.type
_entity_poly.pdbx_seq_one_letter_code
_entity_poly.pdbx_strand_id
1 'polypeptide(L)'
;MLPLRNLGRVRQVLTVVTRHGLGYLTDRILSEPVFRFLRPRKIQVPSEIVAAERLVSALEALGPTYVKLGQFLSLRPDILPPAFINAFSKLYDKVKPVPFTEIKEVVQEEFGKSV
;
A
#
# COMPACT_ATOMS: atom_id res chain seq x y z
N MET A 1 17.45 -1.21 -17.04
CA MET A 1 16.51 -0.64 -18.04
C MET A 1 15.11 -1.09 -17.68
N LEU A 2 14.22 -0.17 -17.28
CA LEU A 2 12.84 -0.50 -16.91
C LEU A 2 12.08 -0.97 -18.17
N PRO A 3 11.46 -2.16 -18.19
CA PRO A 3 10.75 -2.66 -19.35
C PRO A 3 9.49 -1.79 -19.59
N LEU A 4 9.47 -1.09 -20.73
CA LEU A 4 8.44 -0.13 -21.18
C LEU A 4 7.03 -0.74 -21.39
N ARG A 5 6.84 -2.01 -21.04
CA ARG A 5 5.66 -2.81 -21.39
C ARG A 5 4.49 -2.63 -20.41
N ASN A 6 4.70 -1.97 -19.26
CA ASN A 6 3.70 -1.78 -18.19
C ASN A 6 3.49 -0.30 -17.77
N LEU A 7 3.72 0.65 -18.67
CA LEU A 7 3.58 2.09 -18.39
C LEU A 7 2.17 2.49 -17.91
N GLY A 8 1.13 1.79 -18.37
CA GLY A 8 -0.24 2.00 -17.90
C GLY A 8 -0.42 1.73 -16.41
N ARG A 9 0.20 0.65 -15.90
CA ARG A 9 0.17 0.31 -14.47
C ARG A 9 0.96 1.31 -13.64
N VAL A 10 2.12 1.76 -14.12
CA VAL A 10 2.93 2.77 -13.41
C VAL A 10 2.15 4.08 -13.25
N ARG A 11 1.44 4.53 -14.30
CA ARG A 11 0.57 5.71 -14.22
C ARG A 11 -0.58 5.53 -13.22
N GLN A 12 -1.19 4.35 -13.20
CA GLN A 12 -2.24 4.02 -12.23
C GLN A 12 -1.72 4.11 -10.79
N VAL A 13 -0.53 3.54 -10.53
CA VAL A 13 0.10 3.59 -9.21
C VAL A 13 0.37 5.03 -8.78
N LEU A 14 0.99 5.82 -9.65
CA LEU A 14 1.28 7.23 -9.37
C LEU A 14 0.00 8.05 -9.13
N THR A 15 -1.06 7.77 -9.86
CA THR A 15 -2.36 8.45 -9.69
C THR A 15 -2.97 8.15 -8.32
N VAL A 16 -2.91 6.89 -7.86
CA VAL A 16 -3.46 6.51 -6.56
C VAL A 16 -2.62 7.08 -5.41
N VAL A 17 -1.29 7.04 -5.52
CA VAL A 17 -0.37 7.61 -4.53
C VAL A 17 -0.57 9.12 -4.38
N THR A 18 -0.67 9.85 -5.49
CA THR A 18 -0.92 11.30 -5.47
C THR A 18 -2.30 11.64 -4.91
N ARG A 19 -3.34 10.87 -5.24
CA ARG A 19 -4.71 11.05 -4.73
C ARG A 19 -4.82 10.87 -3.21
N HIS A 20 -3.98 10.03 -2.61
CA HIS A 20 -3.92 9.83 -1.16
C HIS A 20 -3.02 10.85 -0.44
N GLY A 21 -2.56 11.90 -1.12
CA GLY A 21 -1.78 12.96 -0.48
C GLY A 21 -0.32 12.59 -0.22
N LEU A 22 0.21 11.58 -0.93
CA LEU A 22 1.63 11.20 -0.95
C LEU A 22 2.37 11.77 -2.18
N GLY A 23 1.80 12.76 -2.86
CA GLY A 23 2.45 13.43 -4.01
C GLY A 23 3.79 14.10 -3.66
N TYR A 24 4.08 14.36 -2.39
CA TYR A 24 5.39 14.85 -1.95
C TYR A 24 6.48 13.77 -2.02
N LEU A 25 6.13 12.47 -1.92
CA LEU A 25 7.09 11.37 -2.04
C LEU A 25 7.54 11.15 -3.48
N THR A 26 6.67 11.42 -4.45
CA THR A 26 7.04 11.31 -5.88
C THR A 26 8.10 12.34 -6.25
N ASP A 27 8.01 13.56 -5.72
CA ASP A 27 9.01 14.61 -5.94
C ASP A 27 10.40 14.22 -5.38
N ARG A 28 10.41 13.47 -4.26
CA ARG A 28 11.65 13.02 -3.60
C ARG A 28 12.29 11.80 -4.27
N ILE A 29 11.51 10.87 -4.82
CA ILE A 29 11.99 9.60 -5.37
C ILE A 29 12.25 9.67 -6.89
N LEU A 30 11.48 10.45 -7.64
CA LEU A 30 11.53 10.51 -9.13
C LEU A 30 12.37 11.67 -9.69
N SER A 31 13.16 12.37 -8.86
CA SER A 31 13.86 13.58 -9.29
C SER A 31 15.15 13.30 -10.08
N GLU A 32 15.00 13.18 -11.40
CA GLU A 32 15.98 13.68 -12.38
C GLU A 32 16.10 15.23 -12.27
N PRO A 33 17.24 15.84 -12.66
CA PRO A 33 17.58 17.25 -12.38
C PRO A 33 16.70 18.30 -13.06
N VAL A 34 15.74 17.89 -13.90
CA VAL A 34 14.81 18.77 -14.63
C VAL A 34 13.87 19.55 -13.70
N PHE A 35 13.45 18.98 -12.56
CA PHE A 35 12.51 19.64 -11.64
C PHE A 35 13.16 20.63 -10.66
N ARG A 36 14.49 20.70 -10.60
CA ARG A 36 15.23 21.59 -9.68
C ARG A 36 15.05 23.08 -10.03
N PHE A 37 14.66 23.40 -11.26
CA PHE A 37 14.54 24.77 -11.76
C PHE A 37 13.13 25.37 -11.61
N LEU A 38 12.12 24.54 -11.30
CA LEU A 38 10.71 24.95 -11.31
C LEU A 38 10.02 24.66 -9.96
N ARG A 39 10.36 25.43 -8.91
CA ARG A 39 9.47 25.99 -7.86
C ARG A 39 10.09 26.02 -6.46
N PRO A 40 9.99 27.16 -5.75
CA PRO A 40 9.94 27.20 -4.30
C PRO A 40 8.47 27.06 -3.88
N ARG A 41 7.92 25.84 -3.86
CA ARG A 41 6.68 25.57 -3.13
C ARG A 41 7.12 24.93 -1.81
N LYS A 42 6.85 25.55 -0.66
CA LYS A 42 7.02 24.90 0.64
C LYS A 42 6.14 23.65 0.65
N ILE A 43 6.70 22.51 0.29
CA ILE A 43 6.04 21.22 0.42
C ILE A 43 5.93 20.99 1.92
N GLN A 44 4.74 21.20 2.47
CA GLN A 44 4.46 20.85 3.86
C GLN A 44 4.46 19.33 3.95
N VAL A 45 5.58 18.79 4.43
CA VAL A 45 5.70 17.38 4.75
C VAL A 45 4.75 17.12 5.92
N PRO A 46 3.72 16.27 5.75
CA PRO A 46 2.82 15.92 6.84
C PRO A 46 3.59 15.21 7.96
N SER A 47 3.03 15.20 9.18
CA SER A 47 3.61 14.41 10.26
C SER A 47 3.71 12.93 9.86
N GLU A 48 4.69 12.21 10.43
CA GLU A 48 4.92 10.80 10.09
C GLU A 48 3.68 9.93 10.27
N ILE A 49 2.85 10.24 11.28
CA ILE A 49 1.58 9.55 11.53
C ILE A 49 0.63 9.73 10.34
N VAL A 50 0.44 10.97 9.88
CA VAL A 50 -0.46 11.27 8.74
C VAL A 50 0.09 10.69 7.44
N ALA A 51 1.41 10.71 7.25
CA ALA A 51 2.06 10.07 6.11
C ALA A 51 1.84 8.56 6.10
N ALA A 52 2.00 7.90 7.25
CA ALA A 52 1.83 6.47 7.41
C ALA A 52 0.38 6.03 7.13
N GLU A 53 -0.61 6.75 7.65
CA GLU A 53 -2.02 6.43 7.38
C GLU A 53 -2.39 6.61 5.90
N ARG A 54 -1.90 7.67 5.27
CA ARG A 54 -2.10 7.89 3.82
C ARG A 54 -1.50 6.78 2.98
N LEU A 55 -0.37 6.22 3.41
CA LEU A 55 0.27 5.11 2.72
C LEU A 55 -0.53 3.82 2.87
N VAL A 56 -1.09 3.54 4.05
CA VAL A 56 -2.01 2.40 4.25
C VAL A 56 -3.19 2.50 3.29
N SER A 57 -3.89 3.64 3.25
CA SER A 57 -5.04 3.82 2.35
C SER A 57 -4.66 3.71 0.87
N ALA A 58 -3.47 4.20 0.49
CA ALA A 58 -2.97 4.03 -0.87
C ALA A 58 -2.72 2.56 -1.21
N LEU A 59 -2.12 1.78 -0.31
CA LEU A 59 -1.85 0.35 -0.52
C LEU A 59 -3.15 -0.46 -0.63
N GLU A 60 -4.16 -0.15 0.19
CA GLU A 60 -5.50 -0.74 0.09
C GLU A 60 -6.16 -0.42 -1.26
N ALA A 61 -6.13 0.85 -1.69
CA ALA A 61 -6.71 1.29 -2.95
C ALA A 61 -6.00 0.72 -4.19
N LEU A 62 -4.71 0.40 -4.08
CA LEU A 62 -3.94 -0.26 -5.14
C LEU A 62 -4.24 -1.76 -5.23
N GLY A 63 -4.83 -2.36 -4.19
CA GLY A 63 -5.33 -3.72 -4.19
C GLY A 63 -4.41 -4.74 -3.48
N PRO A 64 -4.79 -6.04 -3.54
CA PRO A 64 -4.26 -7.08 -2.64
C PRO A 64 -2.75 -7.31 -2.76
N THR A 65 -2.15 -7.08 -3.93
CA THR A 65 -0.69 -7.18 -4.11
C THR A 65 0.05 -6.14 -3.27
N TYR A 66 -0.48 -4.91 -3.20
CA TYR A 66 0.13 -3.81 -2.47
C TYR A 66 -0.12 -3.90 -0.97
N VAL A 67 -1.29 -4.42 -0.58
CA VAL A 67 -1.58 -4.81 0.81
C VAL A 67 -0.54 -5.83 1.32
N LYS A 68 -0.27 -6.89 0.55
CA LYS A 68 0.77 -7.89 0.90
C LYS A 68 2.17 -7.28 1.00
N LEU A 69 2.49 -6.31 0.14
CA LEU A 69 3.74 -5.57 0.20
C LEU A 69 3.86 -4.76 1.50
N GLY A 70 2.79 -4.05 1.89
CA GLY A 70 2.75 -3.33 3.16
C GLY A 70 2.88 -4.28 4.37
N GLN A 71 2.18 -5.41 4.34
CA GLN A 71 2.34 -6.46 5.35
C GLN A 71 3.79 -6.91 5.44
N PHE A 72 4.42 -7.28 4.32
CA PHE A 72 5.83 -7.69 4.30
C PHE A 72 6.78 -6.63 4.88
N LEU A 73 6.59 -5.36 4.51
CA LEU A 73 7.41 -4.25 5.03
C LEU A 73 7.22 -4.02 6.53
N SER A 74 6.03 -4.28 7.08
CA SER A 74 5.77 -4.13 8.52
C SER A 74 6.59 -5.09 9.39
N LEU A 75 7.05 -6.20 8.80
CA LEU A 75 7.92 -7.19 9.46
C LEU A 75 9.39 -6.73 9.52
N ARG A 76 9.72 -5.59 8.93
CA ARG A 76 11.07 -5.01 8.86
C ARG A 76 11.15 -3.69 9.64
N PRO A 77 11.13 -3.75 10.98
CA PRO A 77 11.21 -2.57 11.83
C PRO A 77 12.55 -1.82 11.71
N ASP A 78 13.55 -2.45 11.10
CA ASP A 78 14.84 -1.85 10.73
C ASP A 78 14.73 -0.88 9.54
N ILE A 79 13.65 -0.94 8.75
CA ILE A 79 13.45 -0.14 7.53
C ILE A 79 12.39 0.96 7.73
N LEU A 80 11.41 0.72 8.60
CA LEU A 80 10.26 1.60 8.79
C LEU A 80 10.29 2.33 10.14
N PRO A 81 9.99 3.64 10.18
CA PRO A 81 9.77 4.35 11.45
C PRO A 81 8.59 3.76 12.24
N PRO A 82 8.55 3.91 13.58
CA PRO A 82 7.48 3.37 14.42
C PRO A 82 6.06 3.77 13.99
N ALA A 83 5.87 5.00 13.50
CA ALA A 83 4.59 5.46 12.99
C ALA A 83 4.07 4.63 11.80
N PHE A 84 4.97 4.18 10.92
CA PHE A 84 4.64 3.34 9.77
C PHE A 84 4.34 1.90 10.17
N ILE A 85 5.11 1.33 11.10
CA ILE A 85 4.85 -0.01 11.65
C ILE A 85 3.45 -0.05 12.28
N ASN A 86 3.13 0.94 13.12
CA ASN A 86 1.82 1.03 13.77
C ASN A 86 0.68 1.17 12.76
N ALA A 87 0.86 1.98 11.71
CA ALA A 87 -0.17 2.11 10.68
C ALA A 87 -0.31 0.82 9.84
N PHE A 88 0.80 0.19 9.48
CA PHE A 88 0.81 -1.02 8.63
C PHE A 88 0.21 -2.23 9.33
N SER A 89 0.18 -2.26 10.67
CA SER A 89 -0.57 -3.28 11.43
C SER A 89 -2.05 -3.37 10.99
N LYS A 90 -2.65 -2.24 10.59
CA LYS A 90 -4.03 -2.17 10.08
C LYS A 90 -4.23 -2.96 8.79
N LEU A 91 -3.18 -3.23 8.02
CA LEU A 91 -3.26 -4.03 6.78
C LEU A 91 -3.47 -5.52 7.04
N TYR A 92 -3.24 -6.00 8.27
CA TYR A 92 -3.52 -7.39 8.65
C TYR A 92 -4.96 -7.59 9.08
N ASP A 93 -5.59 -6.52 9.53
CA ASP A 93 -6.79 -6.61 10.33
C ASP A 93 -8.04 -6.31 9.50
N LYS A 94 -9.06 -7.14 9.73
CA LYS A 94 -10.42 -7.11 9.15
C LYS A 94 -10.58 -7.72 7.75
N VAL A 95 -10.52 -9.04 7.71
CA VAL A 95 -11.43 -9.79 6.82
C VAL A 95 -12.74 -9.99 7.58
N LYS A 96 -13.88 -9.70 6.95
CA LYS A 96 -15.18 -10.01 7.55
C LYS A 96 -15.23 -11.52 7.84
N PRO A 97 -15.70 -11.94 9.03
CA PRO A 97 -15.89 -13.36 9.28
C PRO A 97 -16.85 -13.94 8.24
N VAL A 98 -16.46 -15.06 7.66
CA VAL A 98 -17.29 -15.83 6.72
C VAL A 98 -18.18 -16.76 7.54
N PRO A 99 -19.48 -16.93 7.20
CA PRO A 99 -20.36 -17.86 7.88
C PRO A 99 -19.77 -19.29 7.90
N PHE A 100 -19.87 -19.97 9.04
CA PHE A 100 -19.35 -21.33 9.18
C PHE A 100 -19.97 -22.32 8.17
N THR A 101 -21.21 -22.08 7.74
CA THR A 101 -21.91 -22.89 6.74
C THR A 101 -21.18 -22.91 5.39
N GLU A 102 -20.73 -21.75 4.91
CA GLU A 102 -19.97 -21.64 3.67
C GLU A 102 -18.60 -22.36 3.78
N ILE A 103 -17.95 -22.23 4.94
CA ILE A 103 -16.68 -22.93 5.21
C ILE A 103 -16.90 -24.45 5.22
N LYS A 104 -17.99 -24.90 5.88
CA LYS A 104 -18.34 -26.32 6.01
C LYS A 104 -18.61 -26.96 4.65
N GLU A 105 -19.34 -26.29 3.76
CA GLU A 105 -19.63 -26.79 2.40
C GLU A 105 -18.33 -27.02 1.61
N VAL A 106 -17.45 -26.02 1.56
CA VAL A 106 -16.16 -26.13 0.85
C VAL A 106 -15.30 -27.27 1.41
N VAL A 107 -15.23 -27.40 2.74
CA VAL A 107 -14.46 -28.49 3.37
C VAL A 107 -15.08 -29.86 3.08
N GLN A 108 -16.40 -29.98 3.07
CA GLN A 108 -17.07 -31.24 2.75
C GLN A 108 -16.91 -31.65 1.29
N GLU A 109 -16.92 -30.69 0.35
CA GLU A 109 -16.65 -30.91 -1.06
C GLU A 109 -15.21 -31.40 -1.31
N GLU A 110 -14.22 -30.80 -0.67
CA GLU A 110 -12.81 -31.13 -0.88
C GLU A 110 -12.39 -32.45 -0.21
N PHE A 111 -12.97 -32.79 0.95
CA PHE A 111 -12.55 -33.95 1.75
C PHE A 111 -13.52 -35.13 1.72
N GLY A 112 -14.72 -34.98 1.14
CA GLY A 112 -15.73 -36.04 1.01
C GLY A 112 -16.22 -36.63 2.34
N LYS A 113 -15.97 -35.94 3.47
CA LYS A 113 -16.32 -36.38 4.82
C LYS A 113 -17.12 -35.27 5.51
N SER A 114 -18.18 -35.66 6.20
CA SER A 114 -19.00 -34.77 7.00
C SER A 114 -18.20 -34.24 8.21
N VAL A 115 -17.92 -32.94 8.21
CA VAL A 115 -17.40 -32.18 9.37
C VAL A 115 -18.55 -31.57 10.17
#